data_AF-A0A2D6P9F8-F1
#
_entry.id   AF-A0A2D6P9F8-F1
#
_cell.length_a   1.000
_cell.length_b   1.000
_cell.length_c   1.000
_cell.angle_alpha   90.00
_cell.angle_beta   90.00
_cell.angle_gamma   90.00
#
_symmetry.space_group_name_H-M   'P 1'
#
loop_
_entity.id
_entity.type
_entity.pdbx_description
1 polymer ?
#
loop_
_entity_poly.entity_id
_entity_poly.type
_entity_poly.pdbx_seq_one_letter_code
_entity_poly.pdbx_strand_id
1 'polypeptide(L)'
;MNEKFDEINQSLDIEVQAGEIVKETTKKLREINKKDDPTADYEYTRGNLYSLIEKGQEAINGILELAQEGQQPRSYEVVGQLIKSVGDVSDKLIDLQQKMKDLNKEDEKSSPTTVNNALFVGSTAELQKLLKDGFKQE
;
A
#
# COMPACT_ATOMS: atom_id res chain seq x y z
N MET A 1 -41.39 8.09 -22.82
CA MET A 1 -40.49 6.91 -22.87
C MET A 1 -41.16 5.84 -22.03
N ASN A 2 -41.90 4.87 -22.59
CA ASN A 2 -42.30 3.64 -21.89
C ASN A 2 -43.00 2.58 -22.75
N GLU A 3 -43.47 2.86 -23.97
CA GLU A 3 -44.23 1.84 -24.74
C GLU A 3 -43.38 0.67 -25.25
N LYS A 4 -42.05 0.80 -25.28
CA LYS A 4 -41.15 -0.20 -25.88
C LYS A 4 -40.89 -1.43 -25.01
N PHE A 5 -41.31 -1.42 -23.75
CA PHE A 5 -41.02 -2.47 -22.79
C PHE A 5 -42.28 -3.16 -22.24
N ASP A 6 -43.47 -2.74 -22.67
CA ASP A 6 -44.74 -3.28 -22.17
C ASP A 6 -44.95 -4.74 -22.60
N GLU A 7 -44.57 -5.09 -23.84
CA GLU A 7 -44.62 -6.49 -24.32
C GLU A 7 -43.69 -7.42 -23.53
N ILE A 8 -42.52 -6.91 -23.11
CA ILE A 8 -41.56 -7.66 -22.30
C ILE A 8 -42.09 -7.86 -20.88
N ASN A 9 -42.70 -6.82 -20.29
CA ASN A 9 -43.31 -6.90 -18.96
C ASN A 9 -44.47 -7.90 -18.93
N GLN A 10 -45.29 -7.94 -19.98
CA GLN A 10 -46.42 -8.87 -20.09
C GLN A 10 -45.97 -10.32 -20.30
N SER A 11 -44.87 -10.56 -21.04
CA SER A 11 -44.32 -11.91 -21.21
C SER A 11 -43.68 -12.47 -19.93
N LEU A 12 -43.28 -11.59 -19.00
CA LEU A 12 -42.58 -11.97 -17.77
C LEU A 12 -43.51 -11.99 -16.54
N ASP A 13 -44.80 -11.66 -16.73
CA ASP A 13 -45.82 -11.55 -15.66
C ASP A 13 -45.39 -10.60 -14.53
N ILE A 14 -44.70 -9.51 -14.89
CA ILE A 14 -44.18 -8.53 -13.94
C ILE A 14 -45.16 -7.35 -13.88
N GLU A 15 -45.92 -7.25 -12.79
CA GLU A 15 -46.67 -6.03 -12.46
C GLU A 15 -45.69 -4.94 -12.02
N VAL A 16 -45.46 -3.95 -12.88
CA VAL A 16 -44.65 -2.77 -12.54
C VAL A 16 -45.46 -1.89 -11.58
N GLN A 17 -45.33 -2.16 -10.28
CA GLN A 17 -45.75 -1.20 -9.25
C GLN A 17 -44.77 -0.03 -9.31
N ALA A 18 -45.28 1.15 -9.69
CA ALA A 18 -44.55 2.41 -9.59
C ALA A 18 -44.32 2.73 -8.10
N GLY A 19 -43.28 2.11 -7.54
CA GLY A 19 -42.84 2.33 -6.18
C GLY A 19 -42.49 3.80 -5.97
N GLU A 20 -42.98 4.34 -4.87
CA GLU A 20 -42.69 5.68 -4.38
C GLU A 20 -41.18 5.93 -4.47
N ILE A 21 -40.79 6.98 -5.21
CA ILE A 21 -39.39 7.37 -5.38
C ILE A 21 -38.88 7.74 -3.99
N VAL A 22 -38.18 6.81 -3.34
CA VAL A 22 -37.48 7.06 -2.09
C VAL A 22 -36.54 8.22 -2.39
N LYS A 23 -36.85 9.40 -1.85
CA LYS A 23 -35.97 10.56 -1.90
C LYS A 23 -34.61 10.09 -1.36
N GLU A 24 -33.66 9.90 -2.27
CA GLU A 24 -32.26 9.77 -1.91
C GLU A 24 -31.92 10.99 -1.08
N THR A 25 -31.81 10.76 0.22
CA THR A 25 -31.17 11.73 1.11
C THR A 25 -29.74 11.76 0.61
N THR A 26 -29.40 12.79 -0.16
CA THR A 26 -28.03 13.12 -0.51
C THR A 26 -27.29 13.33 0.81
N LYS A 27 -26.76 12.25 1.39
CA LYS A 27 -25.73 12.31 2.41
C LYS A 27 -24.63 13.10 1.74
N LYS A 28 -24.41 14.34 2.21
CA LYS A 28 -23.19 15.09 1.92
C LYS A 28 -22.04 14.11 2.10
N LEU A 29 -21.41 13.73 0.99
CA LEU A 29 -20.14 13.02 1.04
C LEU A 29 -19.25 13.87 1.91
N ARG A 30 -18.86 13.35 3.07
CA ARG A 30 -17.84 14.00 3.89
C ARG A 30 -16.64 14.11 2.96
N GLU A 31 -16.18 15.34 2.72
CA GLU A 31 -14.88 15.55 2.10
C GLU A 31 -13.86 14.87 3.02
N ILE A 32 -13.51 13.64 2.65
CA ILE A 32 -12.35 12.96 3.18
C ILE A 32 -11.20 13.89 2.79
N ASN A 33 -10.73 14.67 3.76
CA ASN A 33 -9.45 15.35 3.65
C ASN A 33 -8.44 14.25 3.35
N LYS A 34 -8.13 14.09 2.05
CA LYS A 34 -7.12 13.19 1.54
C LYS A 34 -5.78 13.83 1.94
N LYS A 35 -5.46 13.74 3.22
CA LYS A 35 -4.06 13.83 3.64
C LYS A 35 -3.43 12.60 3.02
N ASP A 36 -2.57 12.82 2.03
CA ASP A 36 -1.68 11.79 1.53
C ASP A 36 -0.87 11.30 2.73
N ASP A 37 -1.32 10.19 3.31
CA ASP A 37 -0.62 9.49 4.36
C ASP A 37 0.13 8.34 3.69
N PRO A 38 1.43 8.52 3.39
CA PRO A 38 2.22 7.48 2.73
C PRO A 38 2.26 6.19 3.54
N THR A 39 2.05 6.26 4.86
CA THR A 39 1.94 5.07 5.72
C THR A 39 0.65 4.30 5.44
N ALA A 40 -0.47 5.00 5.28
CA ALA A 40 -1.75 4.36 4.98
C ALA A 40 -1.74 3.71 3.59
N ASP A 41 -1.18 4.39 2.59
CA ASP A 41 -1.03 3.83 1.24
C ASP A 41 -0.10 2.62 1.23
N TYR A 42 0.98 2.66 2.01
CA TYR A 42 1.89 1.54 2.21
C TYR A 42 1.20 0.33 2.85
N GLU A 43 0.45 0.54 3.94
CA GLU A 43 -0.27 -0.53 4.62
C GLU A 43 -1.36 -1.15 3.74
N TYR A 44 -2.10 -0.31 3.01
CA TYR A 44 -3.13 -0.75 2.08
C TYR A 44 -2.55 -1.59 0.93
N THR A 45 -1.49 -1.10 0.29
CA THR A 45 -0.83 -1.83 -0.80
C THR A 45 -0.20 -3.12 -0.32
N ARG A 46 0.44 -3.12 0.86
CA ARG A 46 0.98 -4.34 1.50
C ARG A 46 -0.12 -5.37 1.78
N GLY A 47 -1.25 -4.93 2.35
CA GLY A 47 -2.41 -5.80 2.60
C GLY A 47 -2.99 -6.41 1.33
N ASN A 48 -3.09 -5.61 0.26
CA ASN A 48 -3.53 -6.10 -1.04
C ASN A 48 -2.59 -7.15 -1.62
N LEU A 49 -1.26 -6.93 -1.54
CA LEU A 49 -0.27 -7.89 -2.01
C LEU A 49 -0.36 -9.21 -1.23
N TYR A 50 -0.52 -9.17 0.10
CA TYR A 50 -0.75 -10.38 0.89
C TYR A 50 -2.03 -11.12 0.47
N SER A 51 -3.14 -10.40 0.28
CA SER A 51 -4.40 -11.02 -0.15
C SER A 51 -4.27 -11.67 -1.54
N LEU A 52 -3.52 -11.06 -2.45
CA LEU A 52 -3.25 -11.63 -3.77
C LEU A 52 -2.38 -12.89 -3.70
N ILE A 53 -1.37 -12.92 -2.82
CA ILE A 53 -0.52 -14.10 -2.61
C ILE A 53 -1.34 -15.25 -2.04
N GLU A 54 -2.14 -14.99 -1.00
CA GLU A 54 -2.97 -16.00 -0.36
C GLU A 54 -4.00 -16.60 -1.34
N LYS A 55 -4.78 -15.75 -2.02
CA LYS A 55 -5.72 -16.19 -3.05
C LYS A 55 -5.02 -16.86 -4.22
N GLY A 56 -3.81 -16.41 -4.57
CA GLY A 56 -2.99 -17.02 -5.60
C GLY A 56 -2.56 -18.44 -5.23
N GLN A 57 -2.12 -18.66 -3.98
CA GLN A 57 -1.77 -19.98 -3.47
C GLN A 57 -2.98 -20.92 -3.42
N GLU A 58 -4.14 -20.42 -2.97
CA GLU A 58 -5.39 -21.19 -2.97
C GLU A 58 -5.81 -21.57 -4.40
N ALA A 59 -5.75 -20.63 -5.35
CA ALA A 59 -6.04 -20.89 -6.75
C ALA A 59 -5.07 -21.90 -7.37
N ILE A 60 -3.77 -21.81 -7.03
CA ILE A 60 -2.75 -22.77 -7.48
C ILE A 60 -3.09 -24.17 -6.96
N ASN A 61 -3.46 -24.31 -5.69
CA ASN A 61 -3.83 -25.61 -5.12
C ASN A 61 -5.09 -26.19 -5.80
N GLY A 62 -6.14 -25.39 -5.97
CA GLY A 62 -7.36 -25.85 -6.63
C GLY A 62 -7.13 -26.25 -8.10
N ILE A 63 -6.31 -25.50 -8.84
CA ILE A 63 -5.97 -25.86 -10.23
C ILE A 63 -5.03 -27.06 -10.26
N LEU A 64 -4.13 -27.21 -9.29
CA LEU A 64 -3.25 -28.37 -9.19
C LEU A 64 -4.03 -29.66 -8.95
N GLU A 65 -5.05 -29.63 -8.09
CA GLU A 65 -5.97 -30.76 -7.87
C GLU A 65 -6.68 -31.14 -9.18
N LEU A 66 -7.26 -30.16 -9.88
CA LEU A 66 -7.90 -30.38 -11.19
C LEU A 66 -6.92 -30.89 -12.25
N ALA A 67 -5.67 -30.42 -12.23
CA ALA A 67 -4.61 -30.88 -13.14
C ALA A 67 -4.21 -32.33 -12.86
N GLN A 68 -4.17 -32.74 -11.58
CA GLN A 68 -3.89 -34.12 -11.16
C GLN A 68 -5.03 -35.08 -11.56
N GLU A 69 -6.28 -34.66 -11.40
CA GLU A 69 -7.45 -35.45 -11.82
C GLU A 69 -7.52 -35.61 -13.34
N GLY A 70 -7.24 -34.55 -14.08
CA GLY A 70 -7.29 -34.55 -15.55
C GLY A 70 -6.06 -35.17 -16.24
N GLN A 71 -4.93 -35.31 -15.53
CA GLN A 71 -3.64 -35.78 -16.04
C GLN A 71 -3.18 -35.11 -17.35
N GLN A 72 -3.61 -33.88 -17.62
CA GLN A 72 -3.27 -33.17 -18.85
C GLN A 72 -1.98 -32.36 -18.67
N PRO A 73 -0.94 -32.59 -19.50
CA PRO A 73 0.32 -31.83 -19.43
C PRO A 73 0.15 -30.32 -19.52
N ARG A 74 -0.85 -29.86 -20.28
CA ARG A 74 -1.17 -28.44 -20.45
C ARG A 74 -1.62 -27.77 -19.15
N SER A 75 -2.33 -28.48 -18.29
CA SER A 75 -2.79 -27.94 -17.01
C SER A 75 -1.62 -27.64 -16.07
N TYR A 76 -0.58 -28.47 -16.08
CA TYR A 76 0.64 -28.24 -15.30
C TYR A 76 1.46 -27.05 -15.80
N GLU A 77 1.46 -26.78 -17.10
CA GLU A 77 2.11 -25.58 -17.67
C GLU A 77 1.42 -24.31 -17.16
N VAL A 78 0.09 -24.29 -17.16
CA VAL A 78 -0.70 -23.16 -16.65
C VAL A 78 -0.46 -22.97 -15.15
N VAL A 79 -0.40 -24.06 -14.37
CA VAL A 79 -0.03 -23.99 -12.94
C VAL A 79 1.36 -23.39 -12.77
N GLY A 80 2.35 -23.78 -13.58
CA GLY A 80 3.68 -23.20 -13.57
C GLY A 80 3.69 -21.70 -13.87
N GLN A 81 2.87 -21.25 -14.82
CA GLN A 81 2.70 -19.81 -15.13
C GLN A 81 2.04 -19.05 -13.97
N LEU A 82 1.05 -19.65 -13.29
CA LEU A 82 0.41 -19.05 -12.12
C LEU A 82 1.36 -18.96 -10.92
N ILE A 83 2.15 -20.00 -10.67
CA ILE A 83 3.20 -19.98 -9.64
C ILE A 83 4.18 -18.83 -9.90
N LYS A 84 4.60 -18.66 -11.16
CA LYS A 84 5.46 -17.53 -11.54
C LYS A 84 4.79 -16.19 -11.25
N SER A 85 3.51 -16.02 -11.60
CA SER A 85 2.77 -14.79 -11.31
C SER A 85 2.67 -14.50 -9.81
N VAL A 86 2.50 -15.51 -8.96
CA VAL A 86 2.49 -15.34 -7.49
C VAL A 86 3.89 -15.00 -6.97
N GLY A 87 4.94 -15.58 -7.56
CA GLY A 87 6.33 -15.20 -7.32
C GLY A 87 6.58 -13.71 -7.63
N ASP A 88 6.16 -13.24 -8.80
CA ASP A 88 6.30 -11.84 -9.21
C ASP A 88 5.56 -10.87 -8.26
N VAL A 89 4.43 -11.29 -7.68
CA VAL A 89 3.71 -10.50 -6.65
C VAL A 89 4.45 -10.50 -5.32
N SER A 90 5.10 -11.61 -4.97
CA SER A 90 5.93 -11.73 -3.76
C SER A 90 7.18 -10.86 -3.87
N ASP A 91 7.83 -10.80 -5.04
CA ASP A 91 8.95 -9.90 -5.30
C ASP A 91 8.52 -8.43 -5.17
N LYS A 92 7.35 -8.06 -5.70
CA LYS A 92 6.77 -6.72 -5.53
C LYS A 92 6.53 -6.35 -4.05
N LEU A 93 6.21 -7.32 -3.21
CA LEU A 93 6.05 -7.09 -1.76
C LEU A 93 7.39 -6.77 -1.10
N ILE A 94 8.47 -7.44 -1.51
CA ILE A 94 9.82 -7.14 -1.04
C ILE A 94 10.28 -5.77 -1.53
N ASP A 95 10.05 -5.46 -2.81
CA ASP A 95 10.36 -4.16 -3.39
C ASP A 95 9.61 -3.02 -2.69
N LEU A 96 8.35 -3.24 -2.32
CA LEU A 96 7.55 -2.28 -1.57
C LEU A 96 8.17 -1.99 -0.19
N GLN A 97 8.58 -3.03 0.54
CA GLN A 97 9.26 -2.88 1.82
C GLN A 97 10.59 -2.13 1.66
N GLN A 98 11.34 -2.40 0.59
CA GLN A 98 12.60 -1.72 0.30
C GLN A 98 12.38 -0.24 0.00
N LYS A 99 11.39 0.10 -0.84
CA LYS A 99 11.03 1.49 -1.17
C LYS A 99 10.61 2.28 0.08
N MET A 100 9.80 1.69 0.96
CA MET A 100 9.41 2.35 2.21
C MET A 100 10.62 2.62 3.11
N LYS A 101 11.55 1.66 3.19
CA LYS A 101 12.80 1.85 3.95
C LYS A 101 13.67 2.96 3.35
N ASP A 102 13.74 3.05 2.03
CA ASP A 102 14.55 4.06 1.36
C ASP A 102 13.93 5.47 1.44
N LEU A 103 12.60 5.59 1.40
CA LEU A 103 11.89 6.84 1.71
C LEU A 103 12.21 7.33 3.13
N ASN A 104 12.14 6.46 4.13
CA ASN A 104 12.47 6.82 5.52
C ASN A 104 13.95 7.24 5.71
N LYS A 105 14.88 6.70 4.90
CA LYS A 105 16.31 7.07 4.97
C LYS A 105 16.59 8.47 4.42
N GLU A 106 15.80 8.97 3.47
CA GLU A 106 15.96 10.34 2.98
C GLU A 106 15.69 11.36 4.08
N ASP A 107 14.75 11.07 4.97
CA ASP A 107 14.45 11.91 6.14
C ASP A 107 15.59 11.89 7.18
N GLU A 108 16.22 10.74 7.41
CA GLU A 108 17.35 10.59 8.37
C GLU A 108 18.63 11.32 7.93
N LYS A 109 18.86 11.48 6.61
CA LYS A 109 20.04 12.21 6.09
C LYS A 109 20.04 13.70 6.41
N SER A 110 18.92 14.28 6.84
CA SER A 110 18.83 15.69 7.24
C SER A 110 19.34 15.97 8.65
N SER A 111 19.63 14.94 9.46
CA SER A 111 20.16 15.12 10.81
C SER A 111 21.69 15.21 10.78
N PRO A 112 22.31 16.28 11.32
CA PRO A 112 23.77 16.38 11.38
C PRO A 112 24.31 15.29 12.32
N THR A 113 24.91 14.25 11.74
CA THR A 113 25.54 13.13 12.45
C THR A 113 26.95 13.44 12.95
N THR A 114 27.45 14.66 12.70
CA THR A 114 28.77 15.09 13.20
C THR A 114 28.63 15.79 14.53
N VAL A 115 28.77 15.04 15.63
CA VAL A 115 28.99 15.62 16.95
C VAL A 115 30.47 16.02 17.02
N ASN A 116 30.79 17.24 16.62
CA ASN A 116 32.12 17.83 16.85
C ASN A 116 32.26 18.09 18.36
N ASN A 117 32.69 17.07 19.10
CA ASN A 117 33.05 17.22 20.51
C ASN A 117 34.28 18.13 20.56
N ALA A 118 34.10 19.41 20.87
CA ALA A 118 35.18 20.39 20.99
C ALA A 118 35.98 20.11 22.27
N LEU A 119 36.72 19.00 22.27
CA LEU A 119 37.58 18.60 23.35
C LEU A 119 38.83 19.49 23.32
N PHE A 120 38.89 20.44 24.25
CA PHE A 120 40.08 21.28 24.42
C PHE A 120 41.22 20.45 24.99
N VAL A 121 42.22 20.13 24.17
CA VAL A 121 43.44 19.44 24.58
C VAL A 121 44.50 20.46 24.98
N GLY A 122 44.54 20.82 26.26
CA GLY A 122 45.49 21.78 26.81
C GLY A 122 45.45 21.81 28.34
N SER A 123 46.26 22.68 28.95
CA SER A 123 46.24 22.84 30.40
C SER A 123 45.02 23.65 30.86
N THR A 124 44.58 23.43 32.11
CA THR A 124 43.47 24.20 32.70
C THR A 124 43.75 25.70 32.72
N ALA A 125 45.04 26.09 32.75
CA ALA A 125 45.48 27.48 32.69
C ALA A 125 45.27 28.11 31.30
N GLU A 126 45.48 27.35 30.22
CA GLU A 126 45.24 27.83 28.85
C GLU A 126 43.75 27.93 28.54
N LEU A 127 42.94 27.00 29.06
CA LEU A 127 41.49 27.08 28.98
C LEU A 127 40.95 28.35 29.67
N GLN A 128 41.48 28.69 30.86
CA GLN A 128 41.10 29.91 31.56
C GLN A 128 41.52 31.20 30.83
N LYS A 129 42.66 31.20 30.13
CA LYS A 129 43.08 32.36 29.31
C LYS A 129 42.15 32.53 28.12
N LEU A 130 41.85 31.45 27.40
CA LEU A 130 40.92 31.45 26.26
C LEU A 130 39.55 32.01 26.65
N LEU A 131 38.99 31.58 27.79
CA LEU A 131 37.72 32.10 28.29
C LEU A 131 37.81 33.60 28.62
N LYS A 132 38.87 34.03 29.30
CA LYS A 132 39.05 35.45 29.67
C LYS A 132 39.25 36.37 28.47
N ASP A 133 39.92 35.89 27.42
CA ASP A 133 40.12 36.65 26.20
C ASP A 133 38.83 36.68 25.35
N GLY A 134 38.04 35.59 25.35
CA GLY A 134 36.72 35.54 24.73
C GLY A 134 35.69 36.48 25.37
N PHE A 135 35.70 36.62 26.70
CA PHE A 135 34.83 37.58 27.42
C PHE A 135 35.29 39.05 27.34
N LYS A 136 36.47 39.33 26.77
CA LYS A 136 37.00 40.69 26.56
C LYS A 136 36.69 41.27 25.19
N GLN A 137 36.14 40.46 24.28
CA GLN A 137 35.62 40.92 22.99
C GLN A 137 34.09 41.08 23.08
N GLU A 138 33.64 41.88 24.06
CA GLU A 138 32.37 42.61 24.07
C GLU A 138 32.64 44.02 24.61
#